data_AF-A0A7J4FR29-F1
#
_entry.id   AF-A0A7J4FR29-F1
#
_cell.length_a   1.000
_cell.length_b   1.000
_cell.length_c   1.000
_cell.angle_alpha   90.00
_cell.angle_beta   90.00
_cell.angle_gamma   90.00
#
_symmetry.space_group_name_H-M   'P 1'
#
loop_
_entity.id
_entity.type
_entity.pdbx_description
1 polymer ?
#
loop_
_entity_poly.entity_id
_entity_poly.type
_entity_poly.pdbx_seq_one_letter_code
_entity_poly.pdbx_strand_id
1 'polypeptide(L)'
;MSESEILERIKQAESDARAMIAQAYEDKRKAIADAKTEAREILSSAEERAKDHASRLMDAEKGKISEERRTILQKGEADAKKMKNAASGRIDAAVDFLLAEFERTVHAKAKADE
;
A
#
# COMPACT_ATOMS: atom_id res chain seq x y z
N MET A 1 -17.51 -38.98 -70.19
CA MET A 1 -17.46 -37.55 -69.83
C MET A 1 -16.96 -36.80 -71.03
N SER A 2 -17.64 -35.73 -71.41
CA SER A 2 -17.20 -34.86 -72.50
C SER A 2 -16.10 -33.90 -72.02
N GLU A 3 -15.29 -33.41 -72.94
CA GLU A 3 -14.24 -32.43 -72.67
C GLU A 3 -14.77 -31.16 -71.99
N SER A 4 -16.01 -30.75 -72.28
CA SER A 4 -16.64 -29.58 -71.64
C SER A 4 -16.97 -29.83 -70.18
N GLU A 5 -17.47 -31.02 -69.81
CA GLU A 5 -17.75 -31.38 -68.42
C GLU A 5 -16.48 -31.39 -67.55
N ILE A 6 -15.34 -31.77 -68.14
CA ILE A 6 -14.04 -31.76 -67.45
C ILE A 6 -13.58 -30.32 -67.20
N LEU A 7 -13.67 -29.45 -68.21
CA LEU A 7 -13.31 -28.04 -68.07
C LEU A 7 -14.19 -27.29 -67.06
N GLU A 8 -15.47 -27.62 -67.01
CA GLU A 8 -16.40 -27.02 -66.06
C GLU A 8 -16.11 -27.45 -64.61
N ARG A 9 -15.77 -28.73 -64.41
CA ARG A 9 -15.28 -29.22 -63.10
C ARG A 9 -13.98 -28.57 -62.67
N ILE A 10 -13.04 -28.35 -63.59
CA ILE A 10 -11.77 -27.67 -63.30
C ILE A 10 -12.04 -26.22 -62.86
N LYS A 11 -12.90 -25.49 -63.60
CA LYS A 11 -13.28 -24.12 -63.22
C LYS A 11 -13.95 -24.05 -61.85
N GLN A 12 -14.85 -25.00 -61.56
CA GLN A 12 -15.48 -25.08 -60.24
C GLN A 12 -14.44 -25.31 -59.15
N ALA A 13 -13.54 -26.28 -59.33
CA ALA A 13 -12.48 -26.57 -58.37
C ALA A 13 -11.52 -25.38 -58.17
N GLU A 14 -11.19 -24.63 -59.22
CA GLU A 14 -10.40 -23.40 -59.11
C GLU A 14 -11.13 -22.30 -58.32
N SER A 15 -12.44 -22.14 -58.56
CA SER A 15 -13.28 -21.19 -57.82
C SER A 15 -13.34 -21.56 -56.34
N ASP A 16 -13.58 -22.83 -56.03
CA ASP A 16 -13.66 -23.35 -54.67
C ASP A 16 -12.32 -23.18 -53.94
N ALA A 17 -11.20 -23.48 -54.61
CA ALA A 17 -9.86 -23.27 -54.05
C ALA A 17 -9.59 -21.79 -53.76
N ARG A 18 -9.99 -20.87 -54.65
CA ARG A 18 -9.87 -19.42 -54.41
C ARG A 18 -10.72 -18.97 -53.22
N ALA A 19 -11.94 -19.49 -53.09
CA ALA A 19 -12.82 -19.21 -51.96
C ALA A 19 -12.24 -19.73 -50.64
N MET A 20 -11.68 -20.95 -50.62
CA MET A 20 -11.01 -21.50 -49.45
C MET A 20 -9.81 -20.64 -49.01
N ILE A 21 -9.01 -20.16 -49.96
CA ILE A 21 -7.87 -19.27 -49.65
C ILE A 21 -8.37 -17.95 -49.06
N ALA A 22 -9.40 -17.34 -49.65
CA ALA A 22 -9.98 -16.09 -49.14
C ALA A 22 -10.50 -16.25 -47.71
N GLN A 23 -11.23 -17.34 -47.45
CA GLN A 23 -11.73 -17.66 -46.11
C GLN A 23 -10.57 -17.84 -45.11
N ALA A 24 -9.53 -18.60 -45.48
CA ALA A 24 -8.38 -18.80 -44.61
C ALA A 24 -7.65 -17.49 -44.26
N TYR A 25 -7.59 -16.52 -45.18
CA TYR A 25 -7.03 -15.20 -44.90
C TYR A 25 -7.89 -14.40 -43.91
N GLU A 26 -9.21 -14.44 -44.04
CA GLU A 26 -10.12 -13.76 -43.11
C GLU A 26 -10.10 -14.42 -41.73
N ASP A 27 -10.11 -15.75 -41.66
CA ASP A 27 -10.00 -16.50 -40.40
C ASP A 27 -8.68 -16.18 -39.68
N LYS A 28 -7.57 -16.13 -40.42
CA LYS A 28 -6.27 -15.71 -39.89
C LYS A 28 -6.32 -14.28 -39.35
N ARG A 29 -6.92 -13.34 -40.10
CA ARG A 29 -7.03 -11.94 -39.67
C ARG A 29 -7.85 -11.82 -38.38
N LYS A 30 -8.98 -12.53 -38.33
CA LYS A 30 -9.84 -12.59 -37.16
C LYS A 30 -9.11 -13.16 -35.95
N ALA A 31 -8.44 -14.30 -36.10
CA ALA A 31 -7.66 -14.91 -35.01
C ALA A 31 -6.58 -13.97 -34.46
N ILE A 32 -5.90 -13.20 -35.33
CA ILE A 32 -4.90 -12.21 -34.88
C ILE A 32 -5.57 -11.03 -34.15
N ALA A 33 -6.72 -10.56 -34.62
CA ALA A 33 -7.46 -9.47 -34.00
C ALA A 33 -8.01 -9.88 -32.62
N ASP A 34 -8.57 -11.08 -32.52
CA ASP A 34 -9.11 -11.65 -31.28
C ASP A 34 -7.98 -11.82 -30.26
N ALA A 35 -6.85 -12.43 -30.65
CA ALA A 35 -5.69 -12.60 -29.77
C ALA A 35 -5.11 -11.26 -29.28
N LYS A 36 -5.09 -10.22 -30.12
CA LYS A 36 -4.65 -8.88 -29.71
C LYS A 36 -5.62 -8.23 -28.72
N THR A 37 -6.91 -8.48 -28.87
CA THR A 37 -7.93 -7.94 -27.97
C THR A 37 -7.83 -8.62 -26.61
N GLU A 38 -7.76 -9.95 -26.59
CA GLU A 38 -7.56 -10.73 -25.38
C GLU A 38 -6.27 -10.34 -24.65
N ALA A 39 -5.16 -10.15 -25.37
CA ALA A 39 -3.91 -9.69 -24.77
C ALA A 39 -4.05 -8.32 -24.08
N ARG A 40 -4.80 -7.38 -24.68
CA ARG A 40 -5.07 -6.07 -24.08
C ARG A 40 -5.96 -6.18 -22.85
N GLU A 41 -6.97 -7.04 -22.88
CA GLU A 41 -7.84 -7.29 -21.73
C GLU A 41 -7.07 -7.89 -20.56
N ILE A 42 -6.17 -8.85 -20.82
CA ILE A 42 -5.29 -9.43 -19.81
C ILE A 42 -4.41 -8.36 -19.18
N LEU A 43 -3.79 -7.50 -20.00
CA LEU A 43 -2.95 -6.39 -19.53
C LEU A 43 -3.76 -5.41 -18.67
N SER A 44 -4.91 -4.94 -19.15
CA SER A 44 -5.76 -4.00 -18.43
C SER A 44 -6.26 -4.58 -17.10
N SER A 45 -6.68 -5.85 -17.09
CA SER A 45 -7.10 -6.54 -15.87
C SER A 45 -5.94 -6.76 -14.89
N ALA A 46 -4.72 -7.02 -15.39
CA ALA A 46 -3.55 -7.12 -14.54
C ALA A 46 -3.19 -5.77 -13.90
N GLU A 47 -3.25 -4.68 -14.66
CA GLU A 47 -3.01 -3.32 -14.16
C GLU A 47 -4.04 -2.91 -13.09
N GLU A 48 -5.32 -3.18 -13.35
CA GLU A 48 -6.39 -2.89 -12.38
C GLU A 48 -6.17 -3.67 -11.09
N ARG A 49 -5.93 -4.98 -11.18
CA ARG A 49 -5.63 -5.82 -10.00
C ARG A 49 -4.40 -5.35 -9.24
N ALA A 50 -3.34 -4.95 -9.94
CA ALA A 50 -2.13 -4.43 -9.31
C ALA A 50 -2.41 -3.12 -8.55
N LYS A 51 -3.18 -2.20 -9.14
CA LYS A 51 -3.60 -0.94 -8.50
C LYS A 51 -4.46 -1.20 -7.26
N ASP A 52 -5.43 -2.10 -7.38
CA ASP A 52 -6.31 -2.50 -6.27
C ASP A 52 -5.51 -3.11 -5.12
N HIS A 53 -4.56 -3.99 -5.45
CA HIS A 53 -3.68 -4.61 -4.46
C HIS A 53 -2.80 -3.58 -3.76
N ALA A 54 -2.20 -2.65 -4.51
CA ALA A 54 -1.39 -1.57 -3.96
C ALA A 54 -2.19 -0.67 -3.01
N SER A 55 -3.43 -0.31 -3.39
CA SER A 55 -4.32 0.49 -2.53
C SER A 55 -4.64 -0.23 -1.22
N ARG A 56 -5.01 -1.52 -1.29
CA ARG A 56 -5.32 -2.32 -0.10
C ARG A 56 -4.12 -2.45 0.83
N LEU A 57 -2.92 -2.64 0.29
CA LEU A 57 -1.68 -2.65 1.07
C LEU A 57 -1.45 -1.31 1.76
N MET A 58 -1.58 -0.20 1.03
CA MET A 58 -1.42 1.14 1.61
C MET A 58 -2.40 1.40 2.75
N ASP A 59 -3.66 1.04 2.58
CA ASP A 59 -4.69 1.26 3.61
C ASP A 59 -4.47 0.37 4.84
N ALA A 60 -4.06 -0.90 4.63
CA ALA A 60 -3.71 -1.80 5.72
C ALA A 60 -2.50 -1.27 6.52
N GLU A 61 -1.44 -0.82 5.84
CA GLU A 61 -0.26 -0.28 6.52
C GLU A 61 -0.55 1.06 7.22
N LYS A 62 -1.38 1.94 6.63
CA LYS A 62 -1.88 3.15 7.33
C LYS A 62 -2.64 2.78 8.61
N GLY A 63 -3.47 1.74 8.56
CA GLY A 63 -4.19 1.22 9.72
C GLY A 63 -3.23 0.78 10.83
N LYS A 64 -2.19 0.01 10.48
CA LYS A 64 -1.15 -0.42 11.43
C LYS A 64 -0.40 0.77 12.04
N ILE A 65 0.05 1.72 11.21
CA ILE A 65 0.76 2.92 11.68
C ILE A 65 -0.12 3.74 12.64
N SER A 66 -1.40 3.89 12.33
CA SER A 66 -2.35 4.61 13.21
C SER A 66 -2.49 3.92 14.57
N GLU A 67 -2.54 2.60 14.58
CA GLU A 67 -2.66 1.79 15.79
C GLU A 67 -1.38 1.81 16.64
N GLU A 68 -0.21 1.70 16.01
CA GLU A 68 1.07 1.86 16.66
C GLU A 68 1.23 3.27 17.25
N ARG A 69 0.86 4.30 16.47
CA ARG A 69 0.87 5.69 16.95
C ARG A 69 -0.02 5.85 18.19
N ARG A 70 -1.23 5.30 18.17
CA ARG A 70 -2.14 5.33 19.32
C ARG A 70 -1.51 4.67 20.53
N THR A 71 -0.86 3.52 20.35
CA THR A 71 -0.18 2.80 21.43
C THR A 71 0.98 3.60 22.02
N ILE A 72 1.82 4.23 21.17
CA ILE A 72 2.92 5.08 21.60
C ILE A 72 2.41 6.28 22.41
N LEU A 73 1.35 6.94 21.93
CA LEU A 73 0.76 8.09 22.63
C LEU A 73 0.19 7.69 23.99
N GLN A 74 -0.57 6.59 24.06
CA GLN A 74 -1.13 6.10 25.32
C GLN A 74 -0.03 5.73 26.33
N LYS A 75 1.05 5.11 25.85
CA LYS A 75 2.22 4.82 26.70
C LYS A 75 2.88 6.11 27.20
N GLY A 76 3.08 7.09 26.32
CA GLY A 76 3.65 8.39 26.67
C GLY A 76 2.80 9.13 27.71
N GLU A 77 1.48 9.14 27.57
CA GLU A 77 0.56 9.73 28.55
C GLU A 77 0.64 9.02 29.91
N ALA A 78 0.69 7.67 29.91
CA ALA A 78 0.83 6.89 31.13
C ALA A 78 2.16 7.17 31.84
N ASP A 79 3.26 7.24 31.09
CA ASP A 79 4.59 7.52 31.64
C ASP A 79 4.69 8.96 32.16
N ALA A 80 4.15 9.94 31.44
CA ALA A 80 4.06 11.33 31.90
C ALA A 80 3.24 11.45 33.19
N LYS A 81 2.11 10.74 33.29
CA LYS A 81 1.28 10.71 34.51
C LYS A 81 2.02 10.09 35.68
N LYS A 82 2.75 8.98 35.46
CA LYS A 82 3.60 8.36 36.50
C LYS A 82 4.67 9.33 36.98
N MET A 83 5.38 10.00 36.06
CA MET A 83 6.41 10.98 36.39
C MET A 83 5.83 12.15 37.19
N LYS A 84 4.69 12.70 36.77
CA LYS A 84 4.01 13.78 37.48
C LYS A 84 3.63 13.37 38.90
N ASN A 85 3.07 12.17 39.09
CA ASN A 85 2.69 11.67 40.40
C ASN A 85 3.91 11.47 41.30
N ALA A 86 4.98 10.89 40.77
CA ALA A 86 6.22 10.68 41.50
C ALA A 86 6.89 12.00 41.91
N ALA A 87 6.88 13.00 41.02
CA ALA A 87 7.37 14.34 41.33
C ALA A 87 6.50 15.03 42.38
N SER A 88 5.17 15.02 42.21
CA SER A 88 4.23 15.68 43.14
C SER A 88 4.37 15.14 44.56
N GLY A 89 4.55 13.83 44.72
CA GLY A 89 4.75 13.20 46.03
C GLY A 89 6.09 13.55 46.71
N ARG A 90 7.00 14.25 46.04
CA ARG A 90 8.31 14.67 46.58
C ARG A 90 8.43 16.18 46.75
N ILE A 91 7.42 16.97 46.37
CA ILE A 91 7.47 18.43 46.44
C ILE A 91 7.67 18.88 47.88
N ASP A 92 6.83 18.40 48.80
CA ASP A 92 6.88 18.82 50.20
C ASP A 92 8.24 18.50 50.83
N ALA A 93 8.75 17.27 50.61
CA ALA A 93 10.07 16.87 51.10
C ALA A 93 11.22 17.71 50.50
N ALA A 94 11.11 18.14 49.24
CA ALA A 94 12.10 19.01 48.61
C ALA A 94 12.05 20.44 49.16
N VAL A 95 10.85 20.95 49.47
CA VAL A 95 10.65 22.25 50.12
C VAL A 95 11.24 22.22 51.53
N ASP A 96 10.94 21.18 52.31
CA ASP A 96 11.48 21.01 53.66
C ASP A 96 13.01 20.95 53.66
N PHE A 97 13.60 20.22 52.71
CA PHE A 97 15.06 20.16 52.56
C PHE A 97 15.67 21.53 52.24
N LEU A 98 15.05 22.29 51.33
CA LEU A 98 15.50 23.65 50.97
C LEU A 98 15.40 24.62 52.15
N LEU A 99 14.31 24.57 52.92
CA LEU A 99 14.14 25.38 54.12
C LEU A 99 15.20 25.04 55.17
N ALA A 100 15.47 23.76 55.41
CA ALA A 100 16.49 23.33 56.36
C ALA A 100 17.91 23.79 55.97
N GLU A 101 18.28 23.70 54.69
CA GLU A 101 19.57 24.23 54.22
C GLU A 101 19.63 25.77 54.29
N PHE A 102 18.51 26.45 54.01
CA PHE A 102 18.43 27.90 54.17
C PHE A 102 18.64 28.33 55.62
N GLU A 103 17.94 27.71 56.57
CA GLU A 103 18.14 27.96 58.00
C GLU A 103 19.59 27.70 58.42
N ARG A 104 20.19 26.59 57.95
CA ARG A 104 21.59 26.26 58.24
C ARG A 104 22.56 27.34 57.75
N THR A 105 22.36 27.85 56.54
CA THR A 105 23.22 28.89 55.95
C THR A 105 23.04 30.25 56.64
N VAL A 106 21.82 30.63 57.01
CA VAL A 106 21.55 31.85 57.78
C VAL A 106 22.17 31.77 59.17
N HIS A 107 22.01 30.65 59.87
CA HIS A 107 22.64 30.45 61.18
C HIS A 107 24.16 30.41 61.13
N ALA A 108 24.75 29.83 60.07
CA ALA A 108 26.19 29.84 59.86
C ALA A 108 26.72 31.26 59.60
N LYS A 109 25.98 32.10 58.88
CA LYS A 109 26.34 33.49 58.62
C LYS A 109 26.18 34.37 59.87
N ALA A 110 25.10 34.21 60.62
CA ALA A 110 24.87 34.95 61.87
C ALA A 110 25.95 34.68 62.93
N LYS A 111 26.49 33.44 62.99
CA LYS A 111 27.62 33.09 63.85
C LYS A 111 28.99 33.58 63.37
N ALA A 112 29.10 34.00 62.11
CA ALA A 112 30.34 34.54 61.53
C ALA A 112 30.42 36.07 61.62
N ASP A 113 29.27 36.72 61.84
CA ASP A 113 29.14 38.18 62.01
C ASP A 113 29.11 38.61 63.51
N GLU A 114 29.17 37.67 64.46
CA GLU A 114 29.41 37.84 65.91
C GLU A 114 30.89 37.69 66.26
#